data_AF-A0A353GWJ3-F1
#
_entry.id   AF-A0A353GWJ3-F1
#
_cell.length_a   1.000
_cell.length_b   1.000
_cell.length_c   1.000
_cell.angle_alpha   90.00
_cell.angle_beta   90.00
_cell.angle_gamma   90.00
#
_symmetry.space_group_name_H-M   'P 1'
#
loop_
_entity.id
_entity.type
_entity.pdbx_description
1 polymer ?
#
loop_
_entity_poly.entity_id
_entity_poly.type
_entity_poly.pdbx_seq_one_letter_code
_entity_poly.pdbx_strand_id
1 'polypeptide(L)' 'MPVCKNSVTLEKLIEQIRISRNQMQQLWDEKGYTDEEVLAASIELDHLLNEYYNVTGFLKAKIIN' A
#
# COMPACT_ATOMS: atom_id res chain seq x y z
N MET A 1 -7.73 -27.31 4.25
CA MET A 1 -7.56 -26.21 3.26
C MET A 1 -7.41 -24.89 4.00
N PRO A 2 -6.25 -24.20 3.95
CA PRO A 2 -6.23 -22.79 4.30
C PRO A 2 -5.33 -21.99 3.33
N VAL A 3 -5.87 -21.56 2.19
CA VAL A 3 -5.21 -20.57 1.30
C VAL A 3 -5.90 -19.20 1.38
N CYS A 4 -7.09 -19.11 2.00
CA CYS A 4 -7.98 -17.96 1.81
C CYS A 4 -7.80 -16.80 2.81
N LYS A 5 -6.87 -16.87 3.77
CA LYS A 5 -6.68 -15.77 4.74
C LYS A 5 -5.74 -14.67 4.22
N ASN A 6 -4.76 -15.01 3.38
CA ASN A 6 -3.79 -14.04 2.88
C ASN A 6 -4.33 -13.16 1.75
N SER A 7 -5.23 -13.68 0.90
CA SER A 7 -5.81 -12.93 -0.21
C SER A 7 -6.71 -11.79 0.26
N VAL A 8 -7.57 -12.03 1.26
CA VAL A 8 -8.47 -10.98 1.81
C VAL A 8 -7.69 -9.83 2.46
N THR A 9 -6.57 -10.13 3.13
CA THR A 9 -5.71 -9.09 3.72
C THR A 9 -4.97 -8.29 2.64
N LEU A 10 -4.51 -8.94 1.57
CA LEU A 10 -3.84 -8.27 0.45
C LEU A 10 -4.80 -7.37 -0.34
N GLU A 11 -6.02 -7.82 -0.61
CA GLU A 11 -7.02 -7.01 -1.33
C GLU A 11 -7.39 -5.75 -0.55
N LYS A 12 -7.59 -5.87 0.78
CA LYS A 12 -7.80 -4.73 1.66
C LYS A 12 -6.61 -3.78 1.69
N LEU A 13 -5.38 -4.31 1.71
CA LEU A 13 -4.17 -3.49 1.65
C LEU A 13 -4.09 -2.72 0.33
N ILE A 14 -4.39 -3.37 -0.80
CA ILE A 14 -4.41 -2.73 -2.13
C ILE A 14 -5.48 -1.64 -2.19
N GLU A 15 -6.67 -1.89 -1.63
CA GLU A 15 -7.71 -0.86 -1.53
C GLU A 15 -7.25 0.34 -0.70
N GLN A 16 -6.61 0.12 0.44
CA GLN A 16 -6.06 1.20 1.28
C GLN A 16 -4.99 1.99 0.50
N ILE A 17 -4.07 1.30 -0.19
CA ILE A 17 -3.06 1.94 -1.05
C ILE A 17 -3.73 2.77 -2.15
N ARG A 18 -4.80 2.29 -2.77
CA ARG A 18 -5.55 3.04 -3.79
C ARG A 18 -6.20 4.30 -3.21
N ILE A 19 -6.82 4.18 -2.04
CA ILE A 19 -7.48 5.31 -1.36
C ILE A 19 -6.44 6.35 -0.96
N SER A 20 -5.36 5.95 -0.28
CA SER A 20 -4.27 6.84 0.14
C SER A 20 -3.59 7.50 -1.06
N ARG A 21 -3.38 6.76 -2.17
CA ARG A 21 -2.86 7.32 -3.42
C ARG A 21 -3.82 8.35 -4.02
N ASN A 22 -5.13 8.07 -4.01
CA ASN A 22 -6.12 9.00 -4.55
C ASN A 22 -6.21 10.27 -3.71
N GLN A 23 -6.16 10.15 -2.37
CA GLN A 23 -6.10 11.29 -1.46
C GLN A 23 -4.82 12.11 -1.67
N MET A 24 -3.67 11.44 -1.77
CA MET A 24 -2.41 12.10 -2.09
C MET A 24 -2.51 12.82 -3.44
N GLN A 25 -3.09 12.20 -4.47
CA GLN A 25 -3.25 12.81 -5.79
C GLN A 25 -4.20 14.01 -5.78
N GLN A 26 -5.27 13.97 -5.00
CA GLN A 26 -6.16 15.12 -4.77
C GLN A 26 -5.45 16.26 -4.03
N LEU A 27 -4.71 15.95 -2.96
CA LEU A 27 -3.90 16.94 -2.25
C LEU A 27 -2.81 17.52 -3.15
N TRP A 28 -2.27 16.71 -4.05
CA TRP A 28 -1.25 17.14 -5.01
C TRP A 28 -1.83 18.12 -6.05
N ASP A 29 -3.05 17.89 -6.50
CA ASP A 29 -3.78 18.76 -7.43
C ASP A 29 -4.22 20.07 -6.75
N GLU A 30 -4.65 20.00 -5.48
CA GLU A 30 -5.24 21.13 -4.75
C GLU A 30 -4.19 22.02 -4.05
N LYS A 31 -3.18 21.43 -3.41
CA LYS A 31 -2.18 22.14 -2.58
C LYS A 31 -0.76 22.12 -3.14
N GLY A 32 -0.46 21.22 -4.08
CA GLY A 32 0.88 21.05 -4.64
C GLY A 32 1.77 20.13 -3.78
N TYR A 33 2.85 19.63 -4.38
CA TYR A 33 3.69 18.54 -3.83
C TYR A 33 4.38 18.85 -2.50
N THR A 34 4.42 20.12 -2.11
CA THR A 34 5.19 20.64 -0.98
C THR A 34 4.40 20.68 0.32
N ASP A 35 3.12 20.30 0.31
CA ASP A 35 2.30 20.30 1.51
C ASP A 35 2.71 19.13 2.43
N GLU A 36 2.83 19.41 3.73
CA GLU A 36 3.15 18.39 4.74
C GLU A 36 2.14 17.23 4.72
N GLU A 37 0.89 17.48 4.29
CA GLU A 37 -0.12 16.44 4.14
C GLU A 37 0.17 15.50 2.96
N VAL A 38 0.74 15.99 1.86
CA VAL A 38 1.16 15.15 0.72
C VAL A 38 2.36 14.30 1.10
N LEU A 39 3.31 14.86 1.86
CA LEU A 39 4.46 14.14 2.41
C LEU A 39 4.03 13.07 3.41
N ALA A 40 3.13 13.39 4.35
CA ALA A 40 2.59 12.42 5.30
C ALA A 40 1.85 11.29 4.58
N ALA A 41 0.99 11.62 3.60
CA ALA A 41 0.30 10.62 2.79
C ALA A 41 1.26 9.74 1.98
N SER A 42 2.39 10.29 1.50
CA SER A 42 3.43 9.53 0.81
C SER A 42 4.12 8.53 1.72
N ILE A 43 4.46 8.93 2.95
CA ILE A 43 5.11 8.08 3.95
C ILE A 43 4.17 6.92 4.37
N GLU A 44 2.88 7.23 4.56
CA GLU A 44 1.88 6.22 4.92
C GLU A 44 1.67 5.22 3.77
N LEU A 45 1.65 5.70 2.52
CA LEU A 45 1.60 4.86 1.33
C LEU A 45 2.82 3.96 1.19
N ASP A 46 4.02 4.49 1.45
CA ASP A 46 5.28 3.73 1.40
C ASP A 46 5.30 2.60 2.44
N HIS A 47 4.84 2.88 3.66
CA HIS A 47 4.70 1.88 4.72
C HIS A 47 3.73 0.75 4.33
N LEU A 48 2.57 1.09 3.77
CA LEU A 48 1.59 0.12 3.26
C LEU A 48 2.15 -0.71 2.10
N LEU A 49 2.90 -0.09 1.18
CA LEU A 49 3.57 -0.77 0.08
C LEU A 49 4.67 -1.71 0.58
N ASN A 50 5.43 -1.30 1.61
CA ASN A 50 6.46 -2.13 2.21
C ASN A 50 5.86 -3.35 2.92
N GLU A 51 4.73 -3.20 3.63
CA GLU A 51 3.98 -4.33 4.18
C GLU A 51 3.47 -5.27 3.08
N TYR A 52 2.91 -4.71 2.00
CA TYR A 52 2.50 -5.49 0.83
C TYR A 52 3.68 -6.26 0.23
N TYR A 53 4.82 -5.59 0.04
CA TYR A 53 6.03 -6.19 -0.52
C TYR A 53 6.64 -7.25 0.40
N ASN A 54 6.56 -7.06 1.71
CA ASN A 54 7.01 -8.06 2.68
C ASN A 54 6.11 -9.31 2.62
N VAL A 55 4.79 -9.14 2.59
CA VAL A 55 3.83 -10.25 2.50
C VAL A 55 3.96 -10.99 1.15
N THR A 56 4.07 -10.25 0.05
CA THR A 56 4.23 -10.83 -1.30
C THR A 56 5.62 -11.39 -1.55
N GLY A 57 6.67 -10.75 -1.05
CA GLY A 57 8.05 -11.23 -1.07
C GLY A 57 8.21 -12.53 -0.28
N PHE A 58 7.54 -12.63 0.87
CA PHE A 58 7.46 -13.87 1.64
C PHE A 58 6.74 -14.99 0.88
N LEU A 59 5.64 -14.67 0.18
CA LEU A 59 4.96 -15.61 -0.72
C LEU A 59 5.85 -16.05 -1.90
N LYS A 60 6.65 -15.14 -2.46
CA LYS A 60 7.57 -15.43 -3.56
C LYS A 60 8.75 -16.29 -3.12
N ALA A 61 9.29 -16.05 -1.92
CA ALA A 61 10.37 -16.85 -1.34
C ALA A 61 9.95 -18.29 -1.01
N LYS A 62 8.67 -18.52 -0.71
CA LYS A 62 8.12 -19.85 -0.40
C LYS A 62 7.78 -20.71 -1.64
N ILE A 63 7.78 -20.13 -2.84
CA ILE A 63 7.50 -20.82 -4.11
C ILE A 63 8.80 -21.30 -4.79
N ILE A 64 9.97 -20.82 -4.37
CA ILE A 64 11.29 -21.17 -4.93
C ILE A 64 12.05 -22.15 -4.01
N ASN A 65 11.38 -22.82 -3.05
CA ASN A 65 11.97 -23.88 -2.22
C ASN A 65 11.17 -25.18 -2.34
#